data_AF-A0AA88UM31-F1
#
_entry.id   AF-A0AA88UM31-F1
#
_cell.length_a   1.000
_cell.length_b   1.000
_cell.length_c   1.000
_cell.angle_alpha   90.00
_cell.angle_beta   90.00
_cell.angle_gamma   90.00
#
_symmetry.space_group_name_H-M   'P 1'
#
loop_
_entity.id
_entity.type
_entity.pdbx_description
1 polymer ?
#
loop_
_entity_poly.entity_id
_entity_poly.type
_entity_poly.pdbx_seq_one_letter_code
_entity_poly.pdbx_strand_id
1 'polypeptide(L)'
;MDKDEPQLLLPPPSQNPPATAVSHPSQPPPPSPRRPKRFIRNQIPDSILHDPALNAAIAALPANYNFEIHKSVWRVKSTSSKRVALQLPEGLLMYSLTISDILAAFAGVESCLVLGDVTYGACCVDDLSAAALGADLLIHYGHSCLVPVDHTVIPCLYVFVDIKIDVDRLVNTVKLNIHHTTSKQIVLAGTIQFGSAIRAAKPELEKLGFRVLVPQSKPLSAGEVLGCTAPTVTKSCLGSDNYDNVVLVFVADGRFHLEAFMIANPRIKAFRYDPYIGSLFLEEYDHEGMKECRMKAIVKAREARNWGIVLGTLGRQGNPRILDRLEKKMRERGLDWTVMLMSEISPARVALFGDSVDAWVQIACPRLSIDWGDAFVKPLLTPFEADIALGDMPGWWERKSAARLSSDCGGDGVDCGNNESCCSRNNGGRAENEGEPVVDYPMDYYAQDGGEWNSCYSKKPSGAVRRHHLACNDNFTSS
;
A
#
# COMPACT_ATOMS: atom_id res chain seq x y z
N MET A 1 -5.66 38.84 -106.73
CA MET A 1 -5.09 40.21 -106.74
C MET A 1 -5.41 40.81 -105.40
N ASP A 2 -4.42 41.49 -104.81
CA ASP A 2 -4.45 42.25 -103.56
C ASP A 2 -4.77 41.45 -102.26
N LYS A 3 -3.86 41.26 -101.29
CA LYS A 3 -2.95 42.16 -100.50
C LYS A 3 -3.63 42.68 -99.21
N ASP A 4 -3.00 43.00 -98.07
CA ASP A 4 -1.67 42.79 -97.42
C ASP A 4 -1.93 43.11 -95.91
N GLU A 5 -1.24 42.66 -94.84
CA GLU A 5 -0.12 41.74 -94.57
C GLU A 5 -0.26 41.19 -93.09
N PRO A 6 0.56 40.24 -92.58
CA PRO A 6 0.30 39.54 -91.31
C PRO A 6 0.89 40.20 -90.04
N GLN A 7 0.34 39.84 -88.87
CA GLN A 7 0.83 40.27 -87.54
C GLN A 7 1.50 39.14 -86.74
N LEU A 8 2.49 39.51 -85.91
CA LEU A 8 3.24 38.61 -85.00
C LEU A 8 2.83 38.83 -83.52
N LEU A 9 2.88 37.76 -82.73
CA LEU A 9 2.48 37.73 -81.31
C LEU A 9 3.68 37.73 -80.35
N LEU A 10 3.59 38.50 -79.26
CA LEU A 10 4.47 38.43 -78.08
C LEU A 10 3.67 38.72 -76.77
N PRO A 11 4.18 38.34 -75.58
CA PRO A 11 3.36 38.02 -74.39
C PRO A 11 2.91 39.23 -73.53
N PRO A 12 1.93 39.03 -72.60
CA PRO A 12 1.26 40.12 -71.87
C PRO A 12 2.06 40.73 -70.69
N PRO A 13 1.76 42.00 -70.31
CA PRO A 13 2.48 42.76 -69.28
C PRO A 13 2.01 42.55 -67.82
N SER A 14 2.76 43.13 -66.89
CA SER A 14 2.65 42.97 -65.43
C SER A 14 1.49 43.74 -64.75
N GLN A 15 1.12 43.28 -63.55
CA GLN A 15 0.12 43.90 -62.68
C GLN A 15 0.70 45.06 -61.86
N ASN A 16 -0.12 46.10 -61.61
CA ASN A 16 0.20 47.23 -60.72
C ASN A 16 -0.40 47.02 -59.31
N PRO A 17 0.18 47.64 -58.25
CA PRO A 17 -0.22 47.40 -56.86
C PRO A 17 -1.50 48.16 -56.44
N PRO A 18 -2.26 47.63 -55.46
CA PRO A 18 -3.40 48.33 -54.85
C PRO A 18 -2.97 49.42 -53.85
N ALA A 19 -3.89 50.35 -53.57
CA ALA A 19 -3.62 51.59 -52.83
C ALA A 19 -3.52 51.42 -51.29
N THR A 20 -2.87 52.40 -50.66
CA THR A 20 -2.66 52.49 -49.20
C THR A 20 -3.92 52.84 -48.42
N ALA A 21 -4.23 52.06 -47.39
CA ALA A 21 -5.25 52.38 -46.40
C ALA A 21 -4.64 53.13 -45.19
N VAL A 22 -5.34 54.15 -44.68
CA VAL A 22 -4.90 54.94 -43.52
C VAL A 22 -5.21 54.19 -42.22
N SER A 23 -4.21 54.04 -41.35
CA SER A 23 -4.35 53.38 -40.05
C SER A 23 -4.67 54.37 -38.93
N HIS A 24 -5.79 54.16 -38.23
CA HIS A 24 -6.01 54.76 -36.90
C HIS A 24 -5.32 53.90 -35.82
N PRO A 25 -4.71 54.51 -34.79
CA PRO A 25 -4.05 53.76 -33.72
C PRO A 25 -5.07 53.06 -32.82
N SER A 26 -4.90 51.75 -32.62
CA SER A 26 -5.70 50.97 -31.67
C SER A 26 -5.28 51.26 -30.22
N GLN A 27 -6.26 51.33 -29.32
CA GLN A 27 -6.00 51.46 -27.89
C GLN A 27 -5.48 50.13 -27.31
N PRO A 28 -4.60 50.17 -26.28
CA PRO A 28 -4.14 48.96 -25.61
C PRO A 28 -5.30 48.28 -24.86
N PRO A 29 -5.32 46.93 -24.79
CA PRO A 29 -6.39 46.19 -24.12
C PRO A 29 -6.40 46.46 -22.61
N PRO A 30 -7.58 46.41 -21.95
CA PRO A 30 -7.69 46.64 -20.52
C PRO A 30 -6.95 45.54 -19.72
N PRO A 31 -6.41 45.87 -18.53
CA PRO A 31 -5.68 44.91 -17.71
C PRO A 31 -6.60 43.77 -17.27
N SER A 32 -6.13 42.53 -17.41
CA SER A 32 -6.92 41.36 -17.06
C SER A 32 -7.24 41.31 -15.55
N PRO A 33 -8.44 40.84 -15.16
CA PRO A 33 -8.83 40.78 -13.76
C PRO A 33 -7.86 39.85 -13.01
N ARG A 34 -7.19 40.38 -11.98
CA ARG A 34 -6.27 39.61 -11.15
C ARG A 34 -7.01 38.42 -10.56
N ARG A 35 -6.65 37.20 -10.99
CA ARG A 35 -7.18 35.95 -10.42
C ARG A 35 -7.02 36.02 -8.90
N PRO A 36 -8.08 35.79 -8.09
CA PRO A 36 -7.95 35.81 -6.64
C PRO A 36 -6.91 34.77 -6.23
N LYS A 37 -5.92 35.17 -5.43
CA LYS A 37 -4.94 34.22 -4.89
C LYS A 37 -5.71 33.17 -4.08
N ARG A 38 -5.74 31.93 -4.59
CA ARG A 38 -6.39 30.79 -3.91
C ARG A 38 -5.68 30.59 -2.58
N PHE A 39 -6.29 31.04 -1.49
CA PHE A 39 -5.62 31.10 -0.18
C PHE A 39 -5.48 29.69 0.38
N ILE A 40 -4.32 29.07 0.16
CA ILE A 40 -4.01 27.73 0.65
C ILE A 40 -3.76 27.85 2.17
N ARG A 41 -4.82 27.63 2.96
CA ARG A 41 -4.85 27.72 4.43
C ARG A 41 -3.77 26.88 5.14
N ASN A 42 -3.15 25.93 4.43
CA ASN A 42 -2.13 25.03 4.94
C ASN A 42 -0.70 25.34 4.46
N GLN A 43 -0.47 26.43 3.71
CA GLN A 43 0.89 26.82 3.31
C GLN A 43 1.70 27.24 4.54
N ILE A 44 2.93 26.72 4.67
CA ILE A 44 3.87 27.12 5.71
C ILE A 44 4.30 28.56 5.43
N PRO A 45 4.25 29.49 6.40
CA PRO A 45 4.70 30.87 6.22
C PRO A 45 6.18 30.97 5.83
N ASP A 46 6.49 31.92 4.94
CA ASP A 46 7.85 32.25 4.52
C ASP A 46 8.78 32.60 5.71
N SER A 47 8.20 33.18 6.78
CA SER A 47 8.88 33.48 8.05
C SER A 47 9.26 32.25 8.89
N ILE A 48 8.82 31.06 8.51
CA ILE A 48 9.30 29.77 9.06
C ILE A 48 10.25 29.13 8.06
N LEU A 49 9.91 29.11 6.76
CA LEU A 49 10.74 28.50 5.70
C LEU A 49 12.14 29.15 5.60
N HIS A 50 12.23 30.48 5.76
CA HIS A 50 13.45 31.25 5.57
C HIS A 50 14.07 31.79 6.87
N ASP A 51 13.64 31.28 8.05
CA ASP A 51 14.28 31.57 9.33
C ASP A 51 15.71 30.99 9.33
N PRO A 52 16.78 31.82 9.41
CA PRO A 52 18.16 31.31 9.34
C PRO A 52 18.57 30.46 10.54
N ALA A 53 18.02 30.75 11.73
CA ALA A 53 18.36 30.05 12.96
C ALA A 53 17.65 28.68 13.03
N LEU A 54 16.38 28.62 12.60
CA LEU A 54 15.66 27.35 12.45
C LEU A 54 16.34 26.47 11.40
N ASN A 55 16.72 27.02 10.25
CA ASN A 55 17.41 26.26 9.21
C ASN A 55 18.80 25.77 9.66
N ALA A 56 19.53 26.55 10.46
CA ALA A 56 20.79 26.11 11.07
C ALA A 56 20.58 24.97 12.09
N ALA A 57 19.52 25.02 12.90
CA ALA A 57 19.20 23.94 13.85
C ALA A 57 18.74 22.66 13.13
N ILE A 58 17.95 22.78 12.05
CA ILE A 58 17.55 21.65 11.19
C ILE A 58 18.77 20.96 10.56
N ALA A 59 19.86 21.68 10.26
CA ALA A 59 21.07 21.11 9.70
C ALA A 59 21.84 20.16 10.66
N ALA A 60 21.43 20.04 11.94
CA ALA A 60 21.90 19.00 12.86
C ALA A 60 21.25 17.62 12.59
N LEU A 61 20.17 17.57 11.80
CA LEU A 61 19.55 16.33 11.34
C LEU A 61 20.19 15.86 10.00
N PRO A 62 20.25 14.54 9.72
CA PRO A 62 20.92 14.04 8.52
C PRO A 62 20.21 14.50 7.23
N ALA A 63 20.92 15.25 6.39
CA ALA A 63 20.35 16.00 5.25
C ALA A 63 19.68 15.16 4.13
N ASN A 64 19.91 13.85 4.13
CA ASN A 64 19.22 12.90 3.25
C ASN A 64 17.85 12.42 3.79
N TYR A 65 17.51 12.67 5.06
CA TYR A 65 16.21 12.36 5.66
C TYR A 65 15.33 13.62 5.73
N ASN A 66 14.12 13.58 5.15
CA ASN A 66 13.18 14.70 5.20
C ASN A 66 12.23 14.61 6.40
N PHE A 67 12.66 15.12 7.55
CA PHE A 67 11.82 15.23 8.77
C PHE A 67 10.75 16.33 8.72
N GLU A 68 10.57 17.04 7.59
CA GLU A 68 9.55 18.10 7.40
C GLU A 68 9.45 19.08 8.60
N ILE A 69 10.57 19.49 9.18
CA ILE A 69 10.57 20.22 10.47
C ILE A 69 9.81 21.54 10.39
N HIS A 70 9.86 22.27 9.27
CA HIS A 70 9.07 23.49 9.07
C HIS A 70 7.55 23.23 9.13
N LYS A 71 7.08 22.07 8.64
CA LYS A 71 5.68 21.61 8.75
C LYS A 71 5.33 21.28 10.20
N SER A 72 6.26 20.67 10.94
CA SER A 72 6.12 20.34 12.36
C SER A 72 6.00 21.61 13.23
N VAL A 73 6.95 22.55 13.08
CA VAL A 73 6.93 23.88 13.72
C VAL A 73 5.66 24.67 13.36
N TRP A 74 5.24 24.66 12.10
CA TRP A 74 4.01 25.31 11.66
C TRP A 74 2.75 24.65 12.24
N ARG A 75 2.70 23.31 12.32
CA ARG A 75 1.56 22.59 12.89
C ARG A 75 1.38 22.91 14.37
N VAL A 76 2.46 22.94 15.14
CA VAL A 76 2.46 23.37 16.54
C VAL A 76 1.94 24.81 16.66
N LYS A 77 2.57 25.77 15.95
CA LYS A 77 2.16 27.18 15.99
C LYS A 77 0.70 27.41 15.60
N SER A 78 0.24 26.78 14.50
CA SER A 78 -1.13 26.93 13.97
C SER A 78 -2.21 26.20 14.78
N THR A 79 -1.83 25.33 15.72
CA THR A 79 -2.73 24.72 16.72
C THR A 79 -2.59 25.34 18.10
N SER A 80 -1.58 26.17 18.33
CA SER A 80 -1.17 26.67 19.66
C SER A 80 -0.83 25.55 20.66
N SER A 81 -0.37 24.40 20.17
CA SER A 81 0.03 23.25 21.00
C SER A 81 1.17 23.61 21.94
N LYS A 82 1.04 23.26 23.23
CA LYS A 82 2.01 23.53 24.31
C LYS A 82 2.67 22.28 24.85
N ARG A 83 1.96 21.15 24.86
CA ARG A 83 2.53 19.83 25.09
C ARG A 83 2.45 18.98 23.82
N VAL A 84 3.60 18.51 23.35
CA VAL A 84 3.71 17.76 22.09
C VAL A 84 4.30 16.39 22.35
N ALA A 85 3.60 15.33 21.95
CA ALA A 85 4.14 13.98 21.94
C ALA A 85 4.90 13.72 20.63
N LEU A 86 6.08 13.10 20.73
CA LEU A 86 6.92 12.70 19.61
C LEU A 86 7.04 11.18 19.61
N GLN A 87 6.60 10.53 18.53
CA GLN A 87 6.73 9.10 18.33
C GLN A 87 7.54 8.82 17.07
N LEU A 88 8.55 7.97 17.19
CA LEU A 88 9.51 7.64 16.12
C LEU A 88 9.80 6.13 16.15
N PRO A 89 10.00 5.46 15.01
CA PRO A 89 10.56 4.11 14.99
C PRO A 89 12.00 4.10 15.52
N GLU A 90 12.45 2.92 15.96
CA GLU A 90 13.79 2.67 16.54
C GLU A 90 14.93 3.37 15.78
N GLY A 91 14.99 3.18 14.46
CA GLY A 91 16.01 3.76 13.58
C GLY A 91 15.97 5.29 13.40
N LEU A 92 15.00 5.97 14.01
CA LEU A 92 14.88 7.43 14.06
C LEU A 92 14.80 7.99 15.49
N LEU A 93 14.63 7.15 16.52
CA LEU A 93 14.37 7.58 17.89
C LEU A 93 15.49 8.45 18.49
N MET A 94 16.74 8.26 18.06
CA MET A 94 17.88 9.09 18.47
C MET A 94 17.77 10.57 18.05
N TYR A 95 16.96 10.89 17.03
CA TYR A 95 16.72 12.28 16.59
C TYR A 95 15.62 12.98 17.41
N SER A 96 14.90 12.26 18.27
CA SER A 96 13.78 12.79 19.07
C SER A 96 14.16 13.99 19.94
N LEU A 97 15.35 13.97 20.54
CA LEU A 97 15.85 15.04 21.40
C LEU A 97 16.15 16.32 20.59
N THR A 98 16.87 16.19 19.48
CA THR A 98 17.14 17.31 18.55
C THR A 98 15.84 17.91 18.01
N ILE A 99 14.84 17.09 17.67
CA ILE A 99 13.52 17.54 17.23
C ILE A 99 12.76 18.23 18.37
N SER A 100 12.83 17.70 19.60
CA SER A 100 12.27 18.32 20.80
C SER A 100 12.83 19.71 21.05
N ASP A 101 14.16 19.87 21.01
CA ASP A 101 14.83 21.15 21.24
C ASP A 101 14.46 22.19 20.17
N ILE A 102 14.35 21.77 18.90
CA ILE A 102 13.88 22.63 17.81
C ILE A 102 12.42 23.06 18.04
N LEU A 103 11.53 22.18 18.49
CA LEU A 103 10.14 22.52 18.75
C LEU A 103 9.97 23.43 19.98
N ALA A 104 10.76 23.23 21.03
CA ALA A 104 10.82 24.15 22.16
C ALA A 104 11.28 25.55 21.72
N ALA A 105 12.46 25.65 21.10
CA ALA A 105 13.07 26.92 20.71
C ALA A 105 12.30 27.68 19.62
N PHE A 106 11.81 26.99 18.58
CA PHE A 106 11.25 27.62 17.39
C PHE A 106 9.73 27.49 17.24
N ALA A 107 9.06 26.61 17.99
CA ALA A 107 7.60 26.45 17.93
C ALA A 107 6.86 26.93 19.20
N GLY A 108 7.56 27.14 20.32
CA GLY A 108 6.97 27.63 21.57
C GLY A 108 6.30 26.54 22.42
N VAL A 109 6.76 25.30 22.25
CA VAL A 109 6.38 24.13 23.07
C VAL A 109 6.98 24.27 24.47
N GLU A 110 6.17 23.97 25.49
CA GLU A 110 6.55 24.04 26.91
C GLU A 110 6.92 22.66 27.48
N SER A 111 6.42 21.58 26.86
CA SER A 111 6.78 20.20 27.21
C SER A 111 6.73 19.28 25.99
N CYS A 112 7.88 18.76 25.57
CA CYS A 112 7.93 17.61 24.66
C CYS A 112 7.82 16.32 25.48
N LEU A 113 7.12 15.32 24.95
CA LEU A 113 7.04 13.96 25.48
C LEU A 113 7.57 13.01 24.41
N VAL A 114 8.74 12.41 24.61
CA VAL A 114 9.24 11.36 23.70
C VAL A 114 8.61 10.04 24.11
N LEU A 115 7.84 9.43 23.20
CA LEU A 115 7.27 8.10 23.41
C LEU A 115 8.35 7.07 23.06
N GLY A 116 8.93 6.45 24.09
CA GLY A 116 10.07 5.53 23.97
C GLY A 116 9.72 4.06 23.73
N ASP A 117 8.43 3.71 23.63
CA ASP A 117 7.98 2.34 23.37
C ASP A 117 8.07 1.95 21.88
N VAL A 118 8.18 0.64 21.63
CA VAL A 118 8.45 0.05 20.32
C VAL A 118 7.42 0.46 19.26
N THR A 119 7.87 1.19 18.24
CA THR A 119 7.02 1.70 17.16
C THR A 119 7.36 1.02 15.84
N TYR A 120 6.77 -0.17 15.60
CA TYR A 120 7.05 -1.02 14.42
C TYR A 120 6.44 -0.54 13.09
N GLY A 121 5.56 0.46 13.10
CA GLY A 121 4.84 0.91 11.91
C GLY A 121 3.67 1.85 12.21
N ALA A 122 3.02 2.34 11.17
CA ALA A 122 1.88 3.27 11.27
C ALA A 122 0.69 2.76 12.10
N CYS A 123 0.51 1.44 12.20
CA CYS A 123 -0.50 0.80 13.06
C CYS A 123 -0.18 0.94 14.56
N CYS A 124 1.05 1.28 14.93
CA CYS A 124 1.51 1.45 16.31
C CYS A 124 1.35 2.90 16.80
N VAL A 125 0.55 3.75 16.14
CA VAL A 125 0.32 5.13 16.59
C VAL A 125 -0.18 5.15 18.04
N ASP A 126 0.59 5.77 18.94
CA ASP A 126 0.25 5.84 20.36
C ASP A 126 -0.32 7.21 20.74
N ASP A 127 -1.53 7.43 20.23
CA ASP A 127 -2.34 8.58 20.60
C ASP A 127 -3.01 8.42 21.97
N LEU A 128 -3.04 7.20 22.53
CA LEU A 128 -3.69 6.88 23.80
C LEU A 128 -2.82 7.31 25.00
N SER A 129 -1.54 6.93 25.04
CA SER A 129 -0.62 7.39 26.09
C SER A 129 -0.37 8.89 25.99
N ALA A 130 -0.25 9.42 24.77
CA ALA A 130 -0.10 10.85 24.54
C ALA A 130 -1.31 11.65 25.07
N ALA A 131 -2.54 11.16 24.89
CA ALA A 131 -3.73 11.75 25.48
C ALA A 131 -3.76 11.63 27.01
N ALA A 132 -3.39 10.47 27.56
CA ALA A 132 -3.33 10.26 29.01
C ALA A 132 -2.32 11.18 29.73
N LEU A 133 -1.24 11.57 29.03
CA LEU A 133 -0.25 12.54 29.50
C LEU A 133 -0.59 14.01 29.18
N GLY A 134 -1.75 14.25 28.55
CA GLY A 134 -2.24 15.59 28.23
C GLY A 134 -1.46 16.29 27.11
N ALA A 135 -1.10 15.58 26.04
CA ALA A 135 -0.54 16.20 24.84
C ALA A 135 -1.63 16.80 23.92
N ASP A 136 -1.39 18.02 23.44
CA ASP A 136 -2.26 18.73 22.49
C ASP A 136 -2.13 18.20 21.05
N LEU A 137 -0.96 17.61 20.75
CA LEU A 137 -0.57 17.12 19.43
C LEU A 137 0.39 15.94 19.57
N LEU A 138 0.11 14.85 18.85
CA LEU A 138 1.07 13.80 18.54
C LEU A 138 1.73 14.10 17.18
N ILE A 139 3.06 13.94 17.08
CA ILE A 139 3.78 13.89 15.82
C ILE A 139 4.40 12.50 15.66
N HIS A 140 3.95 11.76 14.65
CA HIS A 140 4.37 10.40 14.34
C HIS A 140 5.27 10.41 13.09
N TYR A 141 6.54 10.03 13.27
CA TYR A 141 7.55 10.02 12.23
C TYR A 141 7.74 8.63 11.59
N GLY A 142 8.27 8.61 10.36
CA GLY A 142 8.78 7.41 9.68
C GLY A 142 7.76 6.55 8.92
N HIS A 143 6.46 6.82 9.08
CA HIS A 143 5.41 5.98 8.48
C HIS A 143 4.28 6.79 7.84
N SER A 144 3.57 6.15 6.89
CA SER A 144 2.36 6.67 6.24
C SER A 144 1.17 6.80 7.21
N CYS A 145 0.15 7.58 6.85
CA CYS A 145 -1.06 7.73 7.67
C CYS A 145 -2.05 6.56 7.48
N LEU A 146 -1.62 5.35 7.83
CA LEU A 146 -2.43 4.11 7.78
C LEU A 146 -3.68 4.18 8.68
N VAL A 147 -3.50 4.70 9.89
CA VAL A 147 -4.59 5.00 10.83
C VAL A 147 -5.08 6.41 10.51
N PRO A 148 -6.36 6.59 10.14
CA PRO A 148 -6.90 7.91 9.84
C PRO A 148 -6.89 8.85 11.05
N VAL A 149 -6.63 10.14 10.82
CA VAL A 149 -6.54 11.17 11.88
C VAL A 149 -7.86 11.53 12.56
N ASP A 150 -8.98 10.95 12.12
CA ASP A 150 -10.29 11.01 12.79
C ASP A 150 -10.55 9.79 13.71
N HIS A 151 -9.65 8.80 13.71
CA HIS A 151 -9.67 7.66 14.62
C HIS A 151 -8.74 7.85 15.83
N THR A 152 -7.82 8.82 15.80
CA THR A 152 -6.97 9.20 16.94
C THR A 152 -7.72 10.11 17.92
N VAL A 153 -7.55 9.90 19.24
CA VAL A 153 -8.26 10.66 20.30
C VAL A 153 -7.73 12.08 20.50
N ILE A 154 -6.49 12.34 20.07
CA ILE A 154 -5.88 13.67 19.99
C ILE A 154 -5.46 13.98 18.54
N PRO A 155 -5.22 15.26 18.19
CA PRO A 155 -4.67 15.64 16.90
C PRO A 155 -3.34 14.92 16.62
N CYS A 156 -3.25 14.24 15.48
CA CYS A 156 -2.02 13.60 15.01
C CYS A 156 -1.46 14.30 13.75
N LEU A 157 -0.14 14.42 13.67
CA LEU A 157 0.61 14.82 12.48
C LEU A 157 1.52 13.65 12.05
N TYR A 158 1.25 13.10 10.87
CA TYR A 158 2.16 12.15 10.22
C TYR A 158 3.25 12.87 9.42
N VAL A 159 4.49 12.41 9.57
CA VAL A 159 5.66 12.81 8.79
C VAL A 159 6.37 11.54 8.31
N PHE A 160 6.34 11.27 7.01
CA PHE A 160 6.73 9.94 6.50
C PHE A 160 8.25 9.72 6.49
N VAL A 161 9.04 10.78 6.63
CA VAL A 161 10.52 10.78 6.56
C VAL A 161 11.04 10.15 5.26
N ASP A 162 10.84 10.86 4.16
CA ASP A 162 11.38 10.51 2.84
C ASP A 162 12.93 10.55 2.86
N ILE A 163 13.56 9.45 2.45
CA ILE A 163 15.01 9.27 2.40
C ILE A 163 15.47 9.41 0.95
N LYS A 164 16.30 10.41 0.71
CA LYS A 164 16.94 10.67 -0.58
C LYS A 164 17.99 9.59 -0.84
N ILE A 165 17.88 8.94 -1.99
CA ILE A 165 18.80 7.91 -2.49
C ILE A 165 19.20 8.23 -3.93
N ASP A 166 20.24 7.58 -4.43
CA ASP A 166 20.74 7.75 -5.80
C ASP A 166 19.81 7.05 -6.82
N VAL A 167 18.91 7.82 -7.42
CA VAL A 167 17.94 7.35 -8.42
C VAL A 167 18.64 6.93 -9.72
N ASP A 168 19.68 7.66 -10.14
CA ASP A 168 20.43 7.33 -11.35
C ASP A 168 21.17 6.01 -11.18
N ARG A 169 21.72 5.73 -9.99
CA ARG A 169 22.32 4.43 -9.66
C ARG A 169 21.29 3.31 -9.63
N LEU A 170 20.10 3.51 -9.05
CA LEU A 170 19.00 2.55 -9.12
C LEU A 170 18.64 2.21 -10.59
N VAL A 171 18.42 3.23 -11.42
CA VAL A 171 18.07 3.07 -12.84
C VAL A 171 19.19 2.35 -13.61
N ASN A 172 20.46 2.72 -13.38
CA ASN A 172 21.60 2.09 -14.05
C ASN A 172 21.85 0.64 -13.57
N THR A 173 21.67 0.33 -12.28
CA THR A 173 21.76 -1.05 -11.77
C THR A 173 20.65 -1.93 -12.36
N VAL A 174 19.41 -1.44 -12.44
CA VAL A 174 18.30 -2.13 -13.10
C VAL A 174 18.58 -2.35 -14.58
N LYS A 175 19.05 -1.31 -15.29
CA LYS A 175 19.46 -1.39 -16.69
C LYS A 175 20.52 -2.47 -16.92
N LEU A 176 21.61 -2.46 -16.14
CA LEU A 176 22.73 -3.39 -16.29
C LEU A 176 22.28 -4.86 -16.16
N ASN A 177 21.40 -5.16 -15.22
CA ASN A 177 21.01 -6.54 -14.90
C ASN A 177 19.79 -7.05 -15.67
N ILE A 178 18.82 -6.18 -16.01
CA ILE A 178 17.52 -6.60 -16.56
C ILE A 178 17.37 -6.27 -18.05
N HIS A 179 18.03 -5.22 -18.59
CA HIS A 179 17.80 -4.76 -19.97
C HIS A 179 18.06 -5.81 -21.04
N HIS A 180 19.01 -6.72 -20.81
CA HIS A 180 19.39 -7.79 -21.74
C HIS A 180 18.60 -9.10 -21.55
N THR A 181 17.70 -9.15 -20.57
CA THR A 181 16.79 -10.28 -20.36
C THR A 181 15.56 -10.19 -21.27
N THR A 182 14.76 -11.25 -21.33
CA THR A 182 13.42 -11.22 -21.96
C THR A 182 12.42 -10.37 -21.16
N SER A 183 12.70 -10.13 -19.87
CA SER A 183 11.83 -9.37 -18.97
C SER A 183 11.84 -7.87 -19.30
N LYS A 184 10.81 -7.44 -20.05
CA LYS A 184 10.56 -6.03 -20.38
C LYS A 184 9.51 -5.36 -19.48
N GLN A 185 8.83 -6.12 -18.63
CA GLN A 185 7.92 -5.56 -17.62
C GLN A 185 8.60 -5.54 -16.25
N ILE A 186 8.60 -4.37 -15.61
CA ILE A 186 9.13 -4.16 -14.26
C ILE A 186 7.97 -3.76 -13.35
N VAL A 187 7.77 -4.50 -12.26
CA VAL A 187 6.99 -4.05 -11.12
C VAL A 187 7.94 -3.32 -10.17
N LEU A 188 7.65 -2.08 -9.81
CA LEU A 188 8.50 -1.25 -8.96
C LEU A 188 7.75 -0.88 -7.67
N ALA A 189 8.31 -1.28 -6.53
CA ALA A 189 7.72 -1.10 -5.20
C ALA A 189 8.80 -0.89 -4.12
N GLY A 190 8.40 -0.66 -2.87
CA GLY A 190 9.30 -0.53 -1.73
C GLY A 190 8.58 -0.08 -0.46
N THR A 191 9.37 0.38 0.52
CA THR A 191 8.86 1.04 1.74
C THR A 191 8.60 2.53 1.53
N ILE A 192 7.73 3.13 2.35
CA ILE A 192 7.30 4.54 2.18
C ILE A 192 8.47 5.54 2.18
N GLN A 193 9.54 5.27 2.94
CA GLN A 193 10.73 6.12 3.01
C GLN A 193 11.43 6.30 1.65
N PHE A 194 11.25 5.38 0.68
CA PHE A 194 11.83 5.48 -0.66
C PHE A 194 10.78 5.86 -1.73
N GLY A 195 9.58 6.29 -1.30
CA GLY A 195 8.45 6.59 -2.17
C GLY A 195 8.69 7.70 -3.19
N SER A 196 9.56 8.67 -2.92
CA SER A 196 9.98 9.67 -3.94
C SER A 196 10.93 9.09 -4.98
N ALA A 197 11.86 8.22 -4.57
CA ALA A 197 12.78 7.57 -5.49
C ALA A 197 12.08 6.58 -6.43
N ILE A 198 11.09 5.82 -5.93
CA ILE A 198 10.23 4.95 -6.75
C ILE A 198 9.48 5.76 -7.81
N ARG A 199 8.90 6.90 -7.43
CA ARG A 199 8.21 7.81 -8.38
C ARG A 199 9.15 8.45 -9.40
N ALA A 200 10.40 8.75 -9.02
CA ALA A 200 11.40 9.33 -9.90
C ALA A 200 12.03 8.28 -10.86
N ALA A 201 12.27 7.06 -10.40
CA ALA A 201 12.86 5.99 -11.21
C ALA A 201 11.93 5.49 -12.32
N LYS A 202 10.61 5.53 -12.10
CA LYS A 202 9.61 5.08 -13.10
C LYS A 202 9.83 5.69 -14.51
N PRO A 203 9.76 7.01 -14.72
CA PRO A 203 9.90 7.60 -16.06
C PRO A 203 11.28 7.36 -16.68
N GLU A 204 12.34 7.28 -15.88
CA GLU A 204 13.70 7.01 -16.39
C GLU A 204 13.87 5.55 -16.85
N LEU A 205 13.23 4.60 -16.17
CA LEU A 205 13.12 3.21 -16.63
C LEU A 205 12.24 3.09 -17.89
N GLU A 206 11.16 3.87 -17.99
CA GLU A 206 10.31 3.89 -19.19
C GLU A 206 11.04 4.44 -20.42
N LYS A 207 11.91 5.45 -20.26
CA LYS A 207 12.83 5.92 -21.33
C LYS A 207 13.82 4.86 -21.80
N LEU A 208 14.14 3.87 -20.97
CA LEU A 208 14.99 2.72 -21.32
C LEU A 208 14.22 1.57 -22.00
N GLY A 209 12.93 1.77 -22.30
CA GLY A 209 12.09 0.78 -23.00
C GLY A 209 11.52 -0.32 -22.09
N PHE A 210 11.54 -0.13 -20.77
CA PHE A 210 10.79 -0.97 -19.84
C PHE A 210 9.34 -0.49 -19.71
N ARG A 211 8.39 -1.41 -19.53
CA ARG A 211 7.02 -1.06 -19.08
C ARG A 211 6.98 -1.16 -17.55
N VAL A 212 6.70 -0.05 -16.86
CA VAL A 212 6.84 0.03 -15.39
C VAL A 212 5.49 0.14 -14.69
N LEU A 213 5.13 -0.92 -13.97
CA LEU A 213 3.97 -0.98 -13.08
C LEU A 213 4.39 -0.56 -11.66
N VAL A 214 3.71 0.44 -11.09
CA VAL A 214 3.85 0.84 -9.68
C VAL A 214 2.50 0.53 -9.00
N PRO A 215 2.34 -0.66 -8.40
CA PRO A 215 1.04 -1.14 -7.92
C PRO A 215 0.63 -0.47 -6.60
N GLN A 216 -0.66 -0.51 -6.27
CA GLN A 216 -1.20 0.14 -5.06
C GLN A 216 -2.21 -0.78 -4.35
N SER A 217 -2.06 -0.97 -3.04
CA SER A 217 -3.12 -1.52 -2.17
C SER A 217 -3.66 -0.37 -1.31
N LYS A 218 -4.90 0.08 -1.55
CA LYS A 218 -5.47 1.22 -0.83
C LYS A 218 -5.72 0.83 0.64
N PRO A 219 -5.41 1.68 1.64
CA PRO A 219 -5.16 3.13 1.54
C PRO A 219 -3.70 3.54 1.30
N LEU A 220 -2.75 2.59 1.11
CA LEU A 220 -1.33 2.88 0.94
C LEU A 220 -1.04 3.70 -0.33
N SER A 221 0.14 4.31 -0.38
CA SER A 221 0.65 5.02 -1.56
C SER A 221 0.92 4.07 -2.73
N ALA A 222 0.95 4.58 -3.96
CA ALA A 222 1.40 3.77 -5.11
C ALA A 222 2.88 3.40 -4.94
N GLY A 223 3.19 2.10 -5.05
CA GLY A 223 4.51 1.51 -4.81
C GLY A 223 4.81 1.18 -3.34
N GLU A 224 3.96 1.58 -2.39
CA GLU A 224 4.15 1.32 -0.96
C GLU A 224 3.64 -0.07 -0.57
N VAL A 225 4.45 -0.77 0.25
CA VAL A 225 4.14 -2.10 0.77
C VAL A 225 4.40 -2.16 2.27
N LEU A 226 3.45 -2.68 3.03
CA LEU A 226 3.58 -2.99 4.46
C LEU A 226 3.81 -4.48 4.67
N GLY A 227 4.52 -4.85 5.74
CA GLY A 227 4.76 -6.27 6.09
C GLY A 227 3.49 -7.11 6.28
N CYS A 228 2.33 -6.48 6.44
CA CYS A 228 1.01 -7.09 6.55
C CYS A 228 0.01 -6.68 5.44
N THR A 229 0.42 -5.87 4.45
CA THR A 229 -0.46 -5.42 3.35
C THR A 229 0.35 -5.14 2.10
N ALA A 230 0.15 -5.96 1.06
CA ALA A 230 0.85 -5.88 -0.22
C ALA A 230 -0.15 -6.04 -1.39
N PRO A 231 0.03 -5.31 -2.51
CA PRO A 231 -0.84 -5.45 -3.67
C PRO A 231 -0.58 -6.78 -4.40
N THR A 232 -1.65 -7.36 -4.96
CA THR A 232 -1.57 -8.51 -5.88
C THR A 232 -1.48 -8.01 -7.32
N VAL A 233 -0.54 -8.54 -8.10
CA VAL A 233 -0.33 -8.22 -9.52
C VAL A 233 -1.03 -9.28 -10.38
N THR A 234 -2.20 -8.92 -10.89
CA THR A 234 -3.08 -9.84 -11.61
C THR A 234 -2.84 -9.83 -13.12
N LYS A 235 -3.55 -10.68 -13.88
CA LYS A 235 -3.41 -10.76 -15.35
C LYS A 235 -3.78 -9.42 -15.99
N SER A 236 -4.85 -8.77 -15.50
CA SER A 236 -5.28 -7.46 -15.99
C SER A 236 -4.25 -6.35 -15.78
N CYS A 237 -3.44 -6.40 -14.72
CA CYS A 237 -2.37 -5.43 -14.48
C CYS A 237 -1.23 -5.54 -15.50
N LEU A 238 -0.92 -6.77 -15.93
CA LEU A 238 0.20 -7.10 -16.80
C LEU A 238 -0.19 -7.13 -18.30
N GLY A 239 -1.46 -7.32 -18.62
CA GLY A 239 -1.95 -7.49 -19.99
C GLY A 239 -1.37 -8.72 -20.69
N SER A 240 -0.92 -9.72 -19.91
CA SER A 240 -0.31 -10.96 -20.38
C SER A 240 -0.37 -12.02 -19.28
N ASP A 241 -0.50 -13.29 -19.71
CA ASP A 241 -0.45 -14.45 -18.82
C ASP A 241 0.99 -14.93 -18.54
N ASN A 242 1.99 -14.46 -19.30
CA ASN A 242 3.38 -14.88 -19.13
C ASN A 242 4.07 -14.01 -18.05
N TYR A 243 4.31 -14.62 -16.88
CA TYR A 243 5.02 -14.02 -15.76
C TYR A 243 6.55 -14.04 -15.90
N ASP A 244 7.12 -14.88 -16.77
CA ASP A 244 8.58 -14.99 -16.99
C ASP A 244 9.20 -13.66 -17.46
N ASN A 245 8.41 -12.87 -18.19
CA ASN A 245 8.81 -11.55 -18.69
C ASN A 245 8.55 -10.41 -17.69
N VAL A 246 8.22 -10.73 -16.44
CA VAL A 246 7.87 -9.79 -15.36
C VAL A 246 8.82 -9.97 -14.18
N VAL A 247 9.51 -8.91 -13.79
CA VAL A 247 10.37 -8.88 -12.60
C VAL A 247 9.91 -7.81 -11.62
N LEU A 248 10.00 -8.10 -10.32
CA LEU A 248 9.85 -7.12 -9.27
C LEU A 248 11.22 -6.53 -8.94
N VAL A 249 11.30 -5.19 -8.91
CA VAL A 249 12.38 -4.45 -8.28
C VAL A 249 11.80 -3.77 -7.04
N PHE A 250 12.31 -4.15 -5.87
CA PHE A 250 11.85 -3.69 -4.57
C PHE A 250 12.93 -2.84 -3.90
N VAL A 251 12.68 -1.55 -3.71
CA VAL A 251 13.64 -0.62 -3.12
C VAL A 251 13.56 -0.73 -1.59
N ALA A 252 14.51 -1.45 -0.98
CA ALA A 252 14.65 -1.59 0.48
C ALA A 252 16.02 -2.16 0.90
N ASP A 253 16.43 -1.77 2.10
CA ASP A 253 17.50 -2.36 2.90
C ASP A 253 17.10 -3.68 3.58
N GLY A 254 15.85 -3.80 4.03
CA GLY A 254 15.32 -5.00 4.69
C GLY A 254 14.46 -5.92 3.81
N ARG A 255 14.41 -7.22 4.14
CA ARG A 255 13.59 -8.23 3.45
C ARG A 255 12.11 -8.22 3.87
N PHE A 256 11.81 -7.86 5.13
CA PHE A 256 10.46 -7.99 5.74
C PHE A 256 9.31 -7.47 4.87
N HIS A 257 9.48 -6.29 4.27
CA HIS A 257 8.46 -5.67 3.42
C HIS A 257 8.36 -6.33 2.03
N LEU A 258 9.48 -6.81 1.48
CA LEU A 258 9.52 -7.57 0.23
C LEU A 258 8.86 -8.95 0.40
N GLU A 259 9.09 -9.64 1.51
CA GLU A 259 8.48 -10.94 1.80
C GLU A 259 6.96 -10.90 1.74
N ALA A 260 6.32 -9.84 2.25
CA ALA A 260 4.88 -9.64 2.12
C ALA A 260 4.42 -9.51 0.65
N PHE A 261 5.22 -8.87 -0.20
CA PHE A 261 4.97 -8.83 -1.64
C PHE A 261 5.16 -10.21 -2.30
N MET A 262 6.22 -10.94 -1.94
CA MET A 262 6.49 -12.28 -2.46
C MET A 262 5.35 -13.25 -2.11
N ILE A 263 4.88 -13.25 -0.85
CA ILE A 263 3.74 -14.09 -0.39
C ILE A 263 2.48 -13.84 -1.24
N ALA A 264 2.19 -12.57 -1.54
CA ALA A 264 1.05 -12.20 -2.39
C ALA A 264 1.27 -12.50 -3.90
N ASN A 265 2.52 -12.59 -4.36
CA ASN A 265 2.89 -12.67 -5.77
C ASN A 265 3.91 -13.79 -6.08
N PRO A 266 3.65 -15.07 -5.70
CA PRO A 266 4.63 -16.17 -5.73
C PRO A 266 5.04 -16.66 -7.14
N ARG A 267 4.73 -15.90 -8.19
CA ARG A 267 5.10 -16.16 -9.60
C ARG A 267 5.97 -15.05 -10.21
N ILE A 268 6.21 -13.96 -9.50
CA ILE A 268 7.04 -12.85 -9.99
C ILE A 268 8.43 -12.98 -9.40
N LYS A 269 9.46 -13.02 -10.25
CA LYS A 269 10.85 -13.08 -9.82
C LYS A 269 11.22 -11.78 -9.08
N ALA A 270 11.63 -11.91 -7.82
CA ALA A 270 11.84 -10.80 -6.92
C ALA A 270 13.31 -10.38 -6.84
N PHE A 271 13.57 -9.08 -6.98
CA PHE A 271 14.86 -8.49 -6.72
C PHE A 271 14.77 -7.36 -5.70
N ARG A 272 15.61 -7.37 -4.67
CA ARG A 272 15.76 -6.25 -3.74
C ARG A 272 16.88 -5.34 -4.22
N TYR A 273 16.57 -4.07 -4.46
CA TYR A 273 17.57 -3.02 -4.61
C TYR A 273 17.84 -2.41 -3.24
N ASP A 274 19.05 -2.64 -2.73
CA ASP A 274 19.56 -1.99 -1.54
C ASP A 274 20.10 -0.60 -1.91
N PRO A 275 19.55 0.50 -1.39
CA PRO A 275 19.96 1.84 -1.81
C PRO A 275 21.25 2.33 -1.14
N TYR A 276 21.69 1.71 -0.05
CA TYR A 276 22.90 2.11 0.67
C TYR A 276 24.12 1.38 0.10
N ILE A 277 24.00 0.06 -0.11
CA ILE A 277 24.99 -0.73 -0.82
C ILE A 277 24.96 -0.37 -2.32
N GLY A 278 23.78 -0.07 -2.87
CA GLY A 278 23.51 0.21 -4.28
C GLY A 278 23.71 -1.01 -5.17
N SER A 279 23.16 -2.14 -4.71
CA SER A 279 23.25 -3.48 -5.33
C SER A 279 21.87 -4.10 -5.46
N LEU A 280 21.71 -4.95 -6.48
CA LEU A 280 20.47 -5.68 -6.76
C LEU A 280 20.65 -7.15 -6.39
N PHE A 281 19.92 -7.62 -5.40
CA PHE A 281 19.93 -8.99 -4.90
C PHE A 281 18.74 -9.76 -5.46
N LEU A 282 18.95 -10.98 -5.98
CA LEU A 282 17.87 -11.92 -6.23
C LEU A 282 17.39 -12.44 -4.87
N GLU A 283 16.08 -12.37 -4.63
CA GLU A 283 15.47 -12.76 -3.36
C GLU A 283 14.43 -13.85 -3.60
N GLU A 284 14.45 -14.87 -2.76
CA GLU A 284 13.55 -16.02 -2.83
C GLU A 284 12.84 -16.21 -1.48
N TYR A 285 11.69 -16.89 -1.52
CA TYR A 285 10.83 -17.15 -0.36
C TYR A 285 10.33 -18.58 -0.37
N ASP A 286 10.39 -19.26 0.78
CA ASP A 286 9.87 -20.61 0.94
C ASP A 286 8.34 -20.60 1.03
N HIS A 287 7.70 -20.56 -0.13
CA HIS A 287 6.24 -20.62 -0.25
C HIS A 287 5.65 -21.98 0.12
N GLU A 288 6.44 -23.05 0.13
CA GLU A 288 5.96 -24.41 0.42
C GLU A 288 6.04 -24.68 1.92
N GLY A 289 7.21 -24.51 2.54
CA GLY A 289 7.40 -24.65 3.98
C GLY A 289 6.54 -23.66 4.78
N MET A 290 6.40 -22.40 4.34
CA MET A 290 5.46 -21.46 4.99
C MET A 290 4.02 -21.99 4.91
N LYS A 291 3.53 -22.37 3.72
CA LYS A 291 2.15 -22.88 3.58
C LYS A 291 1.94 -24.18 4.34
N GLU A 292 2.95 -25.04 4.45
CA GLU A 292 2.87 -26.30 5.20
C GLU A 292 2.84 -26.05 6.72
N CYS A 293 3.69 -25.16 7.24
CA CYS A 293 3.65 -24.65 8.62
C CYS A 293 2.25 -24.11 8.95
N ARG A 294 1.75 -23.16 8.15
CA ARG A 294 0.45 -22.51 8.39
C ARG A 294 -0.71 -23.50 8.30
N MET A 295 -0.66 -24.45 7.35
CA MET A 295 -1.63 -25.55 7.27
C MET A 295 -1.59 -26.43 8.53
N LYS A 296 -0.41 -26.86 8.99
CA LYS A 296 -0.26 -27.67 10.22
C LYS A 296 -0.82 -26.96 11.44
N ALA A 297 -0.56 -25.66 11.58
CA ALA A 297 -1.10 -24.84 12.67
C ALA A 297 -2.65 -24.75 12.63
N ILE A 298 -3.24 -24.55 11.45
CA ILE A 298 -4.70 -24.52 11.26
C ILE A 298 -5.34 -25.89 11.56
N VAL A 299 -4.75 -26.98 11.07
CA VAL A 299 -5.28 -28.33 11.28
C VAL A 299 -5.23 -28.70 12.76
N LYS A 300 -4.11 -28.43 13.46
CA LYS A 300 -4.01 -28.60 14.93
C LYS A 300 -5.06 -27.76 15.68
N ALA A 301 -5.37 -26.55 15.20
CA ALA A 301 -6.38 -25.69 15.80
C ALA A 301 -7.84 -26.15 15.56
N ARG A 302 -8.12 -27.01 14.56
CA ARG A 302 -9.47 -27.60 14.37
C ARG A 302 -9.89 -28.52 15.51
N GLU A 303 -8.93 -29.02 16.29
CA GLU A 303 -9.14 -29.91 17.43
C GLU A 303 -9.44 -29.15 18.74
N ALA A 304 -9.19 -27.84 18.78
CA ALA A 304 -9.27 -27.01 19.98
C ALA A 304 -10.70 -26.89 20.56
N ARG A 305 -10.78 -26.83 21.89
CA ARG A 305 -12.00 -26.50 22.64
C ARG A 305 -11.90 -25.15 23.34
N ASN A 306 -10.75 -24.87 23.94
CA ASN A 306 -10.45 -23.65 24.68
C ASN A 306 -9.58 -22.71 23.83
N TRP A 307 -10.13 -21.55 23.46
CA TRP A 307 -9.47 -20.60 22.56
C TRP A 307 -8.98 -19.33 23.27
N GLY A 308 -7.73 -18.95 23.01
CA GLY A 308 -7.18 -17.66 23.43
C GLY A 308 -7.32 -16.63 22.31
N ILE A 309 -8.12 -15.58 22.51
CA ILE A 309 -8.22 -14.45 21.56
C ILE A 309 -7.35 -13.31 22.07
N VAL A 310 -6.22 -13.03 21.41
CA VAL A 310 -5.38 -11.88 21.74
C VAL A 310 -5.85 -10.65 20.97
N LEU A 311 -6.26 -9.59 21.67
CA LEU A 311 -6.51 -8.27 21.08
C LEU A 311 -5.26 -7.39 21.31
N GLY A 312 -4.64 -6.95 20.21
CA GLY A 312 -3.42 -6.15 20.25
C GLY A 312 -3.64 -4.73 20.78
N THR A 313 -2.96 -4.34 21.86
CA THR A 313 -3.07 -2.99 22.46
C THR A 313 -1.87 -2.09 22.18
N LEU A 314 -0.93 -2.51 21.32
CA LEU A 314 0.16 -1.65 20.86
C LEU A 314 -0.37 -0.67 19.80
N GLY A 315 -0.52 0.60 20.19
CA GLY A 315 -1.18 1.62 19.39
C GLY A 315 -2.58 1.17 18.96
N ARG A 316 -2.79 1.03 17.64
CA ARG A 316 -4.07 0.68 17.02
C ARG A 316 -3.98 -0.58 16.14
N GLN A 317 -3.23 -1.59 16.58
CA GLN A 317 -3.19 -2.90 15.90
C GLN A 317 -4.46 -3.75 16.13
N GLY A 318 -5.07 -3.66 17.31
CA GLY A 318 -6.27 -4.41 17.67
C GLY A 318 -7.55 -3.82 17.08
N ASN A 319 -8.47 -4.71 16.70
CA ASN A 319 -9.74 -4.33 16.08
C ASN A 319 -10.93 -5.02 16.76
N PRO A 320 -11.73 -4.29 17.57
CA PRO A 320 -12.91 -4.84 18.23
C PRO A 320 -13.91 -5.50 17.28
N ARG A 321 -14.06 -5.03 16.03
CA ARG A 321 -15.01 -5.65 15.07
C ARG A 321 -14.59 -7.05 14.66
N ILE A 322 -13.29 -7.35 14.68
CA ILE A 322 -12.76 -8.70 14.42
C ILE A 322 -12.98 -9.58 15.65
N LEU A 323 -12.83 -9.01 16.86
CA LEU A 323 -13.12 -9.69 18.13
C LEU A 323 -14.61 -10.08 18.21
N ASP A 324 -15.52 -9.11 18.07
CA ASP A 324 -16.99 -9.32 18.09
C ASP A 324 -17.40 -10.47 17.16
N ARG A 325 -16.80 -10.51 15.96
CA ARG A 325 -17.04 -11.53 14.93
C ARG A 325 -16.50 -12.91 15.32
N LEU A 326 -15.31 -12.99 15.93
CA LEU A 326 -14.72 -14.25 16.39
C LEU A 326 -15.45 -14.80 17.64
N GLU A 327 -15.76 -13.95 18.62
CA GLU A 327 -16.56 -14.35 19.80
C GLU A 327 -17.95 -14.85 19.38
N LYS A 328 -18.60 -14.20 18.41
CA LYS A 328 -19.85 -14.68 17.83
C LYS A 328 -19.68 -16.10 17.24
N LYS A 329 -18.68 -16.32 16.39
CA LYS A 329 -18.43 -17.61 15.74
C LYS A 329 -18.11 -18.74 16.75
N MET A 330 -17.32 -18.44 17.78
CA MET A 330 -17.00 -19.42 18.83
C MET A 330 -18.25 -19.79 19.64
N ARG A 331 -19.09 -18.80 19.99
CA ARG A 331 -20.40 -18.99 20.63
C ARG A 331 -21.37 -19.83 19.80
N GLU A 332 -21.49 -19.54 18.50
CA GLU A 332 -22.34 -20.30 17.56
C GLU A 332 -21.88 -21.76 17.37
N ARG A 333 -20.61 -22.05 17.69
CA ARG A 333 -19.99 -23.38 17.57
C ARG A 333 -19.86 -24.13 18.91
N GLY A 334 -20.29 -23.53 20.02
CA GLY A 334 -20.18 -24.14 21.35
C GLY A 334 -18.74 -24.35 21.83
N LEU A 335 -17.84 -23.45 21.44
CA LEU A 335 -16.45 -23.41 21.90
C LEU A 335 -16.31 -22.50 23.12
N ASP A 336 -15.34 -22.78 23.98
CA ASP A 336 -14.95 -21.92 25.10
C ASP A 336 -13.83 -20.98 24.67
N TRP A 337 -13.83 -19.73 25.14
CA TRP A 337 -12.76 -18.78 24.82
C TRP A 337 -12.45 -17.81 25.96
N THR A 338 -11.27 -17.19 25.89
CA THR A 338 -10.84 -16.10 26.78
C THR A 338 -10.17 -15.01 25.95
N VAL A 339 -10.63 -13.77 26.14
CA VAL A 339 -10.05 -12.58 25.50
C VAL A 339 -8.90 -12.05 26.36
N MET A 340 -7.75 -11.77 25.73
CA MET A 340 -6.55 -11.27 26.39
C MET A 340 -6.03 -10.01 25.70
N LEU A 341 -5.77 -8.97 26.49
CA LEU A 341 -5.20 -7.72 26.01
C LEU A 341 -3.67 -7.79 26.12
N MET A 342 -2.95 -7.60 25.01
CA MET A 342 -1.49 -7.60 24.99
C MET A 342 -0.95 -6.53 24.04
N SER A 343 0.02 -5.73 24.48
CA SER A 343 0.77 -4.83 23.59
C SER A 343 1.68 -5.65 22.67
N GLU A 344 2.54 -6.46 23.26
CA GLU A 344 3.44 -7.38 22.59
C GLU A 344 3.05 -8.84 22.84
N ILE A 345 3.08 -9.65 21.79
CA ILE A 345 2.83 -11.09 21.86
C ILE A 345 4.17 -11.81 21.72
N SER A 346 4.56 -12.58 22.73
CA SER A 346 5.80 -13.36 22.72
C SER A 346 5.56 -14.81 23.14
N PRO A 347 6.36 -15.78 22.63
CA PRO A 347 6.23 -17.18 23.02
C PRO A 347 6.29 -17.41 24.53
N ALA A 348 7.19 -16.69 25.22
CA ALA A 348 7.33 -16.77 26.67
C ALA A 348 6.07 -16.30 27.42
N ARG A 349 5.42 -15.21 26.96
CA ARG A 349 4.17 -14.70 27.57
C ARG A 349 2.99 -15.63 27.29
N VAL A 350 2.90 -16.20 26.10
CA VAL A 350 1.82 -17.11 25.67
C VAL A 350 1.96 -18.51 26.31
N ALA A 351 3.17 -18.98 26.58
CA ALA A 351 3.41 -20.28 27.22
C ALA A 351 2.89 -20.36 28.68
N LEU A 352 2.75 -19.22 29.38
CA LEU A 352 2.32 -19.17 30.79
C LEU A 352 0.92 -19.74 31.04
N PHE A 353 0.06 -19.80 30.01
CA PHE A 353 -1.31 -20.31 30.13
C PHE A 353 -1.39 -21.85 30.02
N GLY A 354 -0.31 -22.51 29.61
CA GLY A 354 -0.18 -23.97 29.57
C GLY A 354 -1.29 -24.64 28.77
N ASP A 355 -1.94 -25.64 29.39
CA ASP A 355 -3.05 -26.39 28.81
C ASP A 355 -4.43 -25.77 29.06
N SER A 356 -4.50 -24.53 29.59
CA SER A 356 -5.76 -23.77 29.70
C SER A 356 -6.22 -23.22 28.34
N VAL A 357 -5.36 -23.26 27.32
CA VAL A 357 -5.65 -22.83 25.95
C VAL A 357 -5.09 -23.86 24.96
N ASP A 358 -5.94 -24.30 24.03
CA ASP A 358 -5.61 -25.28 23.01
C ASP A 358 -5.03 -24.62 21.75
N ALA A 359 -5.63 -23.49 21.34
CA ALA A 359 -5.24 -22.71 20.17
C ALA A 359 -5.43 -21.21 20.41
N TRP A 360 -4.62 -20.41 19.72
CA TRP A 360 -4.62 -18.94 19.81
C TRP A 360 -4.99 -18.31 18.48
N VAL A 361 -5.78 -17.24 18.53
CA VAL A 361 -5.96 -16.31 17.42
C VAL A 361 -5.56 -14.91 17.88
N GLN A 362 -4.74 -14.22 17.09
CA GLN A 362 -4.31 -12.85 17.38
C GLN A 362 -4.90 -11.83 16.41
N ILE A 363 -5.39 -10.74 16.98
CA ILE A 363 -5.90 -9.55 16.31
C ILE A 363 -4.88 -8.43 16.58
N ALA A 364 -3.70 -8.57 16.01
CA ALA A 364 -2.59 -7.64 16.14
C ALA A 364 -1.82 -7.56 14.79
N CYS A 365 -0.50 -7.77 14.77
CA CYS A 365 0.29 -7.86 13.56
C CYS A 365 0.25 -9.29 12.96
N PRO A 366 -0.25 -9.51 11.73
CA PRO A 366 -0.32 -10.84 11.11
C PRO A 366 1.02 -11.59 11.02
N ARG A 367 2.14 -10.85 10.90
CA ARG A 367 3.48 -11.43 10.77
C ARG A 367 3.96 -12.16 12.04
N LEU A 368 3.36 -11.91 13.20
CA LEU A 368 3.58 -12.70 14.42
C LEU A 368 3.15 -14.17 14.24
N SER A 369 2.09 -14.42 13.46
CA SER A 369 1.65 -15.78 13.13
C SER A 369 2.41 -16.36 11.95
N ILE A 370 2.74 -15.54 10.94
CA ILE A 370 3.38 -15.99 9.70
C ILE A 370 4.86 -16.35 9.91
N ASP A 371 5.63 -15.46 10.55
CA ASP A 371 7.09 -15.62 10.68
C ASP A 371 7.49 -16.37 11.94
N TRP A 372 6.74 -16.17 13.04
CA TRP A 372 7.09 -16.65 14.37
C TRP A 372 6.15 -17.74 14.88
N GLY A 373 5.20 -18.22 14.05
CA GLY A 373 4.15 -19.15 14.46
C GLY A 373 4.66 -20.45 15.08
N ASP A 374 5.76 -21.01 14.56
CA ASP A 374 6.38 -22.24 15.07
C ASP A 374 7.17 -22.06 16.37
N ALA A 375 7.42 -20.80 16.81
CA ALA A 375 7.98 -20.54 18.12
C ALA A 375 6.95 -20.71 19.26
N PHE A 376 5.66 -20.85 18.94
CA PHE A 376 4.57 -21.04 19.91
C PHE A 376 4.19 -22.53 20.04
N VAL A 377 4.19 -23.06 21.27
CA VAL A 377 3.89 -24.48 21.58
C VAL A 377 2.45 -24.88 21.19
N LYS A 378 1.51 -23.94 21.39
CA LYS A 378 0.11 -24.00 20.95
C LYS A 378 -0.01 -23.14 19.68
N PRO A 379 -0.78 -23.55 18.65
CA PRO A 379 -0.82 -22.86 17.37
C PRO A 379 -1.32 -21.41 17.52
N LEU A 380 -0.58 -20.44 16.96
CA LEU A 380 -0.95 -19.03 16.90
C LEU A 380 -1.40 -18.65 15.49
N LEU A 381 -2.67 -18.31 15.33
CA LEU A 381 -3.32 -18.02 14.04
C LEU A 381 -3.60 -16.53 13.83
N THR A 382 -3.57 -16.08 12.57
CA THR A 382 -4.21 -14.82 12.15
C THR A 382 -5.74 -14.96 12.10
N PRO A 383 -6.52 -13.87 11.98
CA PRO A 383 -7.97 -13.97 11.87
C PRO A 383 -8.45 -14.67 10.58
N PHE A 384 -7.65 -14.64 9.50
CA PHE A 384 -7.90 -15.39 8.25
C PHE A 384 -7.76 -16.89 8.47
N GLU A 385 -6.72 -17.30 9.20
CA GLU A 385 -6.46 -18.70 9.51
C GLU A 385 -7.45 -19.24 10.53
N ALA A 386 -7.91 -18.41 11.47
CA ALA A 386 -9.00 -18.75 12.38
C ALA A 386 -10.33 -18.97 11.64
N ASP A 387 -10.65 -18.19 10.60
CA ASP A 387 -11.83 -18.43 9.74
C ASP A 387 -11.76 -19.80 9.03
N ILE A 388 -10.57 -20.32 8.73
CA ILE A 388 -10.35 -21.67 8.15
C ILE A 388 -10.35 -22.76 9.23
N ALA A 389 -9.83 -22.48 10.43
CA ALA A 389 -9.78 -23.41 11.56
C ALA A 389 -11.17 -23.63 12.17
N LEU A 390 -11.96 -22.56 12.32
CA LEU A 390 -13.38 -22.65 12.71
C LEU A 390 -14.19 -23.30 11.58
N GLY A 391 -13.78 -23.17 10.32
CA GLY A 391 -14.44 -23.78 9.17
C GLY A 391 -15.61 -22.94 8.64
N ASP A 392 -15.42 -21.61 8.58
CA ASP A 392 -16.30 -20.69 7.85
C ASP A 392 -15.88 -20.55 6.38
N MET A 393 -14.65 -20.94 6.05
CA MET A 393 -14.13 -20.98 4.68
C MET A 393 -13.13 -22.13 4.48
N PRO A 394 -13.04 -22.73 3.26
CA PRO A 394 -12.13 -23.83 2.99
C PRO A 394 -10.66 -23.36 2.94
N GLY A 395 -9.77 -24.21 3.45
CA GLY A 395 -8.32 -24.04 3.38
C GLY A 395 -7.82 -24.01 1.93
N TRP A 396 -6.70 -23.33 1.68
CA TRP A 396 -6.18 -23.18 0.31
C TRP A 396 -5.78 -24.52 -0.32
N TRP A 397 -5.41 -25.51 0.48
CA TRP A 397 -5.18 -26.90 0.06
C TRP A 397 -6.48 -27.62 -0.35
N GLU A 398 -7.58 -27.40 0.35
CA GLU A 398 -8.90 -28.03 0.08
C GLU A 398 -9.51 -27.58 -1.25
N ARG A 399 -9.33 -26.30 -1.63
CA ARG A 399 -9.89 -25.70 -2.86
C ARG A 399 -9.44 -26.42 -4.13
N LYS A 400 -8.22 -26.96 -4.17
CA LYS A 400 -7.64 -27.63 -5.35
C LYS A 400 -8.27 -29.01 -5.61
N SER A 401 -8.85 -29.64 -4.59
CA SER A 401 -9.58 -30.91 -4.72
C SER A 401 -10.98 -30.72 -5.31
N ALA A 402 -11.69 -29.66 -4.91
CA ALA A 402 -13.04 -29.37 -5.39
C ALA A 402 -13.10 -29.19 -6.92
N ALA A 403 -12.11 -28.50 -7.50
CA ALA A 403 -12.02 -28.27 -8.94
C ALA A 403 -11.79 -29.54 -9.79
N ARG A 404 -11.27 -30.64 -9.17
CA ARG A 404 -11.11 -31.95 -9.83
C ARG A 404 -12.35 -32.83 -9.66
N LEU A 405 -13.07 -32.70 -8.54
CA LEU A 405 -14.34 -33.41 -8.32
C LEU A 405 -15.45 -32.89 -9.25
N SER A 406 -15.41 -31.62 -9.65
CA SER A 406 -16.34 -31.05 -10.64
C SER A 406 -16.10 -31.45 -12.09
N SER A 407 -15.01 -32.15 -12.41
CA SER A 407 -14.72 -32.63 -13.78
C SER A 407 -15.01 -34.12 -14.00
N ASP A 408 -15.32 -34.88 -12.95
CA ASP A 408 -15.44 -36.36 -12.99
C ASP A 408 -16.89 -36.87 -12.93
N CYS A 409 -17.87 -35.97 -12.80
CA CYS A 409 -19.30 -36.30 -12.87
C CYS A 409 -19.79 -36.44 -14.33
N GLY A 410 -19.15 -37.33 -15.09
CA GLY A 410 -19.46 -37.69 -16.48
C GLY A 410 -19.72 -39.19 -16.63
N GLY A 411 -20.57 -39.75 -15.76
CA GLY A 411 -20.79 -41.19 -15.63
C GLY A 411 -21.56 -41.82 -16.79
N ASP A 412 -21.20 -43.09 -17.06
CA ASP A 412 -21.88 -44.16 -17.80
C ASP A 412 -23.09 -43.81 -18.68
N GLY A 413 -22.95 -44.06 -19.98
CA GLY A 413 -24.03 -43.96 -20.95
C GLY A 413 -25.11 -45.03 -20.75
N VAL A 414 -26.23 -44.64 -20.14
CA VAL A 414 -27.47 -45.42 -20.09
C VAL A 414 -28.47 -44.81 -21.07
N ASP A 415 -28.96 -45.64 -22.00
CA ASP A 415 -29.90 -45.24 -23.05
C ASP A 415 -31.30 -44.93 -22.50
N CYS A 416 -31.88 -43.82 -22.95
CA CYS A 416 -33.17 -43.27 -22.50
C CYS A 416 -33.87 -42.60 -23.70
N GLY A 417 -34.67 -43.35 -24.44
CA GLY A 417 -35.32 -42.89 -25.67
C GLY A 417 -36.50 -41.92 -25.48
N ASN A 418 -36.83 -41.23 -26.59
CA ASN A 418 -38.01 -40.41 -26.89
C ASN A 418 -39.12 -40.29 -25.80
N ASN A 419 -39.43 -39.05 -25.37
CA ASN A 419 -40.55 -38.34 -26.02
C ASN A 419 -40.52 -36.80 -25.78
N GLU A 420 -41.48 -36.10 -26.41
CA GLU A 420 -41.59 -34.64 -26.51
C GLU A 420 -42.04 -33.91 -25.21
N SER A 421 -41.58 -32.65 -25.00
CA SER A 421 -42.48 -31.50 -24.74
C SER A 421 -41.80 -30.11 -24.75
N CYS A 422 -42.45 -29.15 -25.40
CA CYS A 422 -42.43 -27.69 -25.20
C CYS A 422 -41.14 -26.95 -24.77
N CYS A 423 -40.47 -26.33 -25.77
CA CYS A 423 -39.58 -25.19 -25.55
C CYS A 423 -40.34 -23.91 -25.12
N SER A 424 -39.79 -23.12 -24.19
CA SER A 424 -40.09 -21.67 -24.07
C SER A 424 -38.97 -20.86 -23.42
N ARG A 425 -38.21 -20.19 -24.30
CA ARG A 425 -37.24 -19.09 -24.10
C ARG A 425 -37.06 -18.52 -22.67
N ASN A 426 -35.80 -18.48 -22.23
CA ASN A 426 -35.12 -17.19 -22.15
C ASN A 426 -33.59 -17.31 -22.28
N ASN A 427 -32.92 -16.23 -22.70
CA ASN A 427 -31.48 -16.26 -23.04
C ASN A 427 -30.58 -16.31 -21.80
N GLY A 428 -30.07 -17.50 -21.47
CA GLY A 428 -28.92 -17.66 -20.57
C GLY A 428 -27.61 -17.41 -21.31
N GLY A 429 -27.09 -16.18 -21.27
CA GLY A 429 -25.75 -15.89 -21.80
C GLY A 429 -24.68 -16.59 -20.96
N ARG A 430 -23.86 -17.46 -21.57
CA ARG A 430 -22.68 -18.04 -20.93
C ARG A 430 -21.65 -16.94 -20.67
N ALA A 431 -21.63 -16.44 -19.43
CA ALA A 431 -20.48 -15.74 -18.90
C ALA A 431 -19.44 -16.80 -18.51
N GLU A 432 -18.51 -17.09 -19.42
CA GLU A 432 -17.33 -17.92 -19.15
C GLU A 432 -16.36 -17.15 -18.25
N ASN A 433 -16.71 -17.09 -16.96
CA ASN A 433 -15.84 -16.57 -15.91
C ASN A 433 -14.69 -17.55 -15.66
N GLU A 434 -13.66 -17.49 -16.51
CA GLU A 434 -12.32 -17.95 -16.14
C GLU A 434 -11.80 -17.08 -14.98
N GLY A 435 -12.19 -17.46 -13.76
CA GLY A 435 -11.88 -16.68 -12.56
C GLY A 435 -10.38 -16.53 -12.36
N GLU A 436 -9.93 -15.29 -12.13
CA GLU A 436 -8.52 -15.03 -11.82
C GLU A 436 -8.04 -15.89 -10.64
N PRO A 437 -6.77 -16.37 -10.67
CA PRO A 437 -6.27 -17.30 -9.67
C PRO A 437 -6.37 -16.70 -8.26
N VAL A 438 -7.25 -17.30 -7.45
CA VAL A 438 -7.45 -16.93 -6.05
C VAL A 438 -6.12 -17.05 -5.32
N VAL A 439 -5.61 -15.93 -4.78
CA VAL A 439 -4.42 -15.92 -3.93
C VAL A 439 -4.65 -16.91 -2.77
N ASP A 440 -3.78 -17.92 -2.67
CA ASP A 440 -3.89 -19.00 -1.67
C ASP A 440 -3.97 -18.41 -0.24
N TYR A 441 -3.04 -17.48 0.05
CA TYR A 441 -2.81 -16.85 1.35
C TYR A 441 -2.72 -15.31 1.18
N PRO A 442 -3.66 -14.52 1.75
CA PRO A 442 -3.75 -13.09 1.47
C PRO A 442 -2.81 -12.25 2.34
N MET A 443 -2.27 -11.19 1.75
CA MET A 443 -1.56 -10.12 2.46
C MET A 443 -2.35 -8.82 2.33
N ASP A 444 -3.58 -8.81 2.84
CA ASP A 444 -4.60 -7.78 2.62
C ASP A 444 -5.07 -7.11 3.93
N TYR A 445 -4.29 -7.21 5.02
CA TYR A 445 -4.81 -6.97 6.38
C TYR A 445 -5.35 -5.55 6.63
N TYR A 446 -4.82 -4.52 5.96
CA TYR A 446 -5.38 -3.16 5.98
C TYR A 446 -5.95 -2.72 4.62
N ALA A 447 -6.01 -3.61 3.63
CA ALA A 447 -6.48 -3.29 2.28
C ALA A 447 -7.98 -2.94 2.25
N GLN A 448 -8.37 -1.95 1.45
CA GLN A 448 -9.76 -1.50 1.32
C GLN A 448 -10.69 -2.59 0.75
N ASP A 449 -10.14 -3.48 -0.07
CA ASP A 449 -10.78 -4.57 -0.81
C ASP A 449 -10.58 -5.97 -0.19
N GLY A 450 -9.84 -6.07 0.91
CA GLY A 450 -9.54 -7.36 1.58
C GLY A 450 -10.73 -8.00 2.31
N GLY A 451 -10.54 -9.25 2.76
CA GLY A 451 -11.59 -10.08 3.35
C GLY A 451 -12.08 -9.68 4.75
N GLU A 452 -13.09 -10.37 5.28
CA GLU A 452 -13.70 -10.05 6.60
C GLU A 452 -12.75 -10.19 7.79
N TRP A 453 -11.69 -10.96 7.64
CA TRP A 453 -10.59 -11.10 8.59
C TRP A 453 -9.72 -9.84 8.72
N ASN A 454 -9.92 -8.83 7.87
CA ASN A 454 -9.02 -7.69 7.75
C ASN A 454 -9.44 -6.48 8.61
N SER A 455 -8.44 -5.69 9.00
CA SER A 455 -8.54 -4.56 9.92
C SER A 455 -8.54 -3.20 9.18
N CYS A 456 -9.12 -3.13 7.97
CA CYS A 456 -9.17 -1.86 7.24
C CYS A 456 -10.06 -0.82 7.97
N TYR A 457 -9.56 0.41 8.08
CA TYR A 457 -10.28 1.54 8.66
C TYR A 457 -11.42 2.07 7.76
N SER A 458 -11.33 1.85 6.45
CA SER A 458 -12.39 2.22 5.50
C SER A 458 -13.68 1.45 5.78
N LYS A 459 -14.82 2.15 5.80
CA LYS A 459 -16.14 1.50 5.85
C LYS A 459 -16.35 0.67 4.57
N LYS A 460 -16.38 -0.65 4.69
CA LYS A 460 -16.74 -1.54 3.58
C LYS A 460 -18.22 -1.32 3.20
N PRO A 461 -18.56 -1.21 1.90
CA PRO A 461 -19.96 -1.16 1.48
C PRO A 461 -20.65 -2.48 1.81
N SER A 462 -21.77 -2.41 2.53
CA SER A 462 -22.56 -3.59 2.92
C SER A 462 -23.07 -4.35 1.69
N GLY A 463 -22.74 -5.63 1.57
CA GLY A 463 -23.20 -6.52 0.49
C GLY A 463 -22.16 -6.85 -0.60
N ALA A 464 -20.90 -6.43 -0.45
CA ALA A 464 -19.83 -6.75 -1.40
C ALA A 464 -19.35 -8.22 -1.32
N VAL A 465 -20.17 -9.17 -1.77
CA VAL A 465 -19.69 -10.50 -2.18
C VAL A 465 -18.63 -10.30 -3.27
N ARG A 466 -17.47 -10.94 -3.11
CA ARG A 466 -16.20 -10.79 -3.85
C ARG A 466 -16.31 -10.40 -5.34
N ARG A 467 -16.59 -9.12 -5.62
CA ARG A 467 -16.46 -8.52 -6.95
C ARG A 467 -15.06 -7.95 -7.09
N HIS A 468 -14.27 -8.56 -7.97
CA HIS A 468 -12.91 -8.13 -8.28
C HIS A 468 -12.94 -6.75 -8.96
N HIS A 469 -12.85 -5.68 -8.17
CA HIS A 469 -12.68 -4.33 -8.70
C HIS A 469 -11.21 -4.07 -8.96
N LEU A 470 -10.88 -3.95 -10.25
CA LEU A 470 -9.54 -3.82 -10.83
C LEU A 470 -8.65 -2.83 -10.06
N ALA A 471 -7.48 -3.29 -9.61
CA ALA A 471 -6.43 -2.46 -9.01
C ALA A 471 -5.61 -1.64 -10.05
N CYS A 472 -6.22 -1.34 -11.20
CA CYS A 472 -5.60 -0.59 -12.30
C CYS A 472 -6.14 0.85 -12.33
N ASN A 473 -5.42 1.76 -11.69
CA ASN A 473 -5.76 3.17 -11.60
C ASN A 473 -5.18 3.94 -12.82
N ASP A 474 -5.59 3.56 -14.04
CA ASP A 474 -5.13 4.17 -15.30
C ASP A 474 -5.76 5.55 -15.54
N ASN A 475 -5.18 6.59 -14.91
CA ASN A 475 -5.48 7.99 -15.23
C ASN A 475 -4.78 8.43 -16.53
N PHE A 476 -5.19 7.87 -17.66
CA PHE A 476 -4.88 8.39 -18.99
C PHE A 476 -5.69 9.68 -19.25
N THR A 477 -5.16 10.83 -18.83
CA THR A 477 -5.65 12.14 -19.27
C THR A 477 -4.47 13.02 -19.72
N SER A 478 -4.27 13.09 -21.04
CA SER A 478 -3.31 14.00 -21.67
C SER A 478 -3.85 15.43 -21.74
N SER A 479 -3.17 16.39 -21.11
CA SER A 479 -3.28 17.84 -21.31
C SER A 479 -2.06 18.54 -20.74
#